data_AF-A0A6N2ZBG2-F1
#
_entry.id   AF-A0A6N2ZBG2-F1
#
_cell.length_a   1.000
_cell.length_b   1.000
_cell.length_c   1.000
_cell.angle_alpha   90.00
_cell.angle_beta   90.00
_cell.angle_gamma   90.00
#
_symmetry.space_group_name_H-M   'P 1'
#
loop_
_entity.id
_entity.type
_entity.pdbx_description
1 polymer ?
#
loop_
_entity_poly.entity_id
_entity_poly.type
_entity_poly.pdbx_seq_one_letter_code
_entity_poly.pdbx_strand_id
1 'polypeptide(L)'
;MEDLQSRNERMFLVTVLFLNTGKTKQELDNAVFQTAGIAQKYNCSLRRLDYMQEQGLMSSVPLGMNMIPIKRALTTTSTAIFVPFTTQELFMGGESLYYGLNALSNNMIMVDRKKLKNPNGLILGTPGCFTGETKLLLPDGRKASFLELLAEKEEVFVNSFDFQKQELVKARGYDVRCTKEVTELVEVELENGETVRCTPDHWFLTQSAGYMEACNLKVGAKFIPEHEVKAVRFLNLEEAVPVYDISVEGYQNFLLSCGVVVHNSGKSFAAKREIANVFFATQDDIIIGDPEGEYYPLVHALGGQVIHISPTSHDYINPMDINLDYSDDDNPLGFKSDFILSLCELIMGSRNGIEAEEKSVIDRCLPLVYQKYFENPTPENMPVLGDLYDCLRKQEEVQAQRIATALEIYVNGSLNVFNHHTNVELNNRIVCFDIKDLGKQLKKLGMLIVQDQVWNRVTVNRVAHKSTRYYIDEFHLLLKEEQTAAYSVEIWKRFRKWGGIPTGITQNIKDLLASREIENIFENSDFIYMLNQAAGDRQILAKQLNISPHQLSYVTNSGEGEGLIFYGNVIIPFKDRFNHNLRLYSLMTTRPSDLEKHAGKGA
;
A
#
# COMPACT_ATOMS: atom_id res chain seq x y z
N MET A 1 39.17 -0.92 -34.75
CA MET A 1 39.81 -2.16 -34.27
C MET A 1 40.26 -2.03 -32.81
N GLU A 2 40.65 -0.84 -32.34
CA GLU A 2 41.00 -0.62 -30.92
C GLU A 2 39.83 -0.86 -29.94
N ASP A 3 38.58 -0.55 -30.31
CA ASP A 3 37.41 -0.80 -29.43
C ASP A 3 37.13 -2.30 -29.20
N LEU A 4 37.37 -3.14 -30.23
CA LEU A 4 37.24 -4.60 -30.14
C LEU A 4 38.28 -5.24 -29.21
N GLN A 5 39.46 -4.62 -29.08
CA GLN A 5 40.54 -5.12 -28.24
C GLN A 5 40.51 -4.55 -26.81
N SER A 6 39.98 -3.34 -26.61
CA SER A 6 40.02 -2.63 -25.33
C SER A 6 38.70 -2.68 -24.52
N ARG A 7 37.54 -2.89 -25.16
CA ARG A 7 36.21 -2.81 -24.52
C ARG A 7 35.43 -4.12 -24.46
N ASN A 8 36.08 -5.25 -24.73
CA ASN A 8 35.46 -6.60 -24.70
C ASN A 8 34.23 -6.73 -25.62
N GLU A 9 34.20 -5.99 -26.75
CA GLU A 9 33.12 -6.08 -27.73
C GLU A 9 33.26 -7.32 -28.62
N ARG A 10 32.13 -7.91 -29.04
CA ARG A 10 32.04 -8.95 -30.07
C ARG A 10 31.37 -8.43 -31.34
N MET A 11 31.71 -9.02 -32.48
CA MET A 11 31.06 -8.76 -33.77
C MET A 11 29.90 -9.73 -34.00
N PHE A 12 28.74 -9.18 -34.36
CA PHE A 12 27.54 -9.93 -34.71
C PHE A 12 27.16 -9.67 -36.17
N LEU A 13 26.66 -10.71 -36.84
CA LEU A 13 26.02 -10.57 -38.15
C LEU A 13 24.52 -10.39 -37.94
N VAL A 14 24.02 -9.20 -38.27
CA VAL A 14 22.66 -8.76 -37.98
C VAL A 14 21.90 -8.48 -39.29
N THR A 15 20.65 -8.88 -39.34
CA THR A 15 19.69 -8.52 -40.39
C THR A 15 18.59 -7.68 -39.75
N VAL A 16 18.33 -6.50 -40.31
CA VAL A 16 17.25 -5.61 -39.83
C VAL A 16 16.16 -5.57 -40.89
N LEU A 17 14.94 -5.93 -40.51
CA LEU A 17 13.76 -5.96 -41.39
C LEU A 17 12.71 -4.97 -40.90
N PHE A 18 12.10 -4.25 -41.84
CA PHE A 18 10.98 -3.35 -41.58
C PHE A 18 9.75 -3.91 -42.31
N LEU A 19 8.80 -4.46 -41.56
CA LEU A 19 7.54 -4.97 -42.10
C LEU A 19 6.48 -3.87 -42.07
N ASN A 20 6.16 -3.31 -43.23
CA ASN A 20 5.04 -2.38 -43.38
C ASN A 20 3.78 -3.16 -43.77
N THR A 21 2.64 -2.80 -43.18
CA THR A 21 1.32 -3.41 -43.48
C THR A 21 0.31 -2.31 -43.79
N GLY A 22 -0.71 -2.64 -44.60
CA GLY A 22 -1.80 -1.72 -44.95
C GLY A 22 -3.02 -2.50 -45.41
N LYS A 23 -4.24 -2.00 -45.14
CA LYS A 23 -5.49 -2.67 -45.55
C LYS A 23 -5.77 -2.48 -47.03
N THR A 24 -5.21 -1.43 -47.62
CA THR A 24 -5.25 -1.16 -49.06
C THR A 24 -3.84 -0.94 -49.60
N LYS A 25 -3.68 -1.08 -50.92
CA LYS A 25 -2.39 -0.82 -51.59
C LYS A 25 -1.92 0.62 -51.37
N GLN A 26 -2.84 1.59 -51.39
CA GLN A 26 -2.52 2.99 -51.19
C GLN A 26 -2.01 3.27 -49.77
N GLU A 27 -2.63 2.67 -48.74
CA GLU A 27 -2.13 2.76 -47.36
C GLU A 27 -0.73 2.14 -47.22
N LEU A 28 -0.50 0.99 -47.84
CA LEU A 28 0.80 0.33 -47.82
C LEU A 28 1.89 1.19 -48.49
N ASP A 29 1.60 1.75 -49.66
CA ASP A 29 2.55 2.61 -50.39
C ASP A 29 2.89 3.87 -49.57
N ASN A 30 1.90 4.47 -48.90
CA ASN A 30 2.12 5.59 -47.99
C ASN A 30 3.01 5.19 -46.80
N ALA A 31 2.75 4.04 -46.17
CA ALA A 31 3.55 3.55 -45.05
C ALA A 31 5.00 3.27 -45.48
N VAL A 32 5.21 2.63 -46.64
CA VAL A 32 6.54 2.39 -47.21
C VAL A 32 7.28 3.71 -47.46
N PHE A 33 6.60 4.71 -48.03
CA PHE A 33 7.20 6.02 -48.28
C PHE A 33 7.59 6.74 -46.98
N GLN A 34 6.72 6.71 -45.97
CA GLN A 34 7.01 7.30 -44.65
C GLN A 34 8.20 6.62 -43.96
N THR A 35 8.21 5.30 -43.89
CA THR A 35 9.29 4.53 -43.25
C THR A 35 10.62 4.77 -43.96
N ALA A 36 10.63 4.79 -45.30
CA ALA A 36 11.82 5.13 -46.09
C ALA A 36 12.29 6.57 -45.85
N GLY A 37 11.37 7.53 -45.78
CA GLY A 37 11.69 8.93 -45.49
C GLY A 37 12.30 9.13 -44.10
N ILE A 38 11.83 8.39 -43.09
CA ILE A 38 12.42 8.42 -41.73
C ILE A 38 13.84 7.85 -41.77
N ALA A 39 14.04 6.67 -42.36
CA ALA A 39 15.35 6.04 -42.44
C ALA A 39 16.38 6.94 -43.16
N GLN A 40 15.95 7.63 -44.23
CA GLN A 40 16.82 8.51 -45.01
C GLN A 40 17.33 9.71 -44.19
N LYS A 41 16.55 10.23 -43.22
CA LYS A 41 17.01 11.30 -42.30
C LYS A 41 18.23 10.88 -41.47
N TYR A 42 18.41 9.57 -41.27
CA TYR A 42 19.54 9.00 -40.54
C TYR A 42 20.59 8.34 -41.47
N ASN A 43 20.66 8.79 -42.73
CA ASN A 43 21.58 8.26 -43.75
C ASN A 43 21.45 6.74 -43.97
N CYS A 44 20.28 6.17 -43.67
CA CYS A 44 19.98 4.76 -43.88
C CYS A 44 19.10 4.60 -45.12
N SER A 45 19.54 3.77 -46.07
CA SER A 45 18.75 3.43 -47.26
C SER A 45 18.07 2.08 -47.05
N LEU A 46 16.74 2.09 -47.03
CA LEU A 46 15.95 0.87 -47.01
C LEU A 46 15.90 0.27 -48.42
N ARG A 47 16.18 -1.02 -48.52
CA ARG A 47 16.04 -1.79 -49.77
C ARG A 47 14.78 -2.64 -49.69
N ARG A 48 13.95 -2.54 -50.72
CA ARG A 48 12.80 -3.43 -50.89
C ARG A 48 13.31 -4.85 -51.19
N LEU A 49 12.70 -5.84 -50.55
CA LEU A 49 12.99 -7.26 -50.77
C LEU A 49 12.23 -7.77 -52.01
N ASP A 50 12.62 -7.29 -53.18
CA ASP A 50 12.02 -7.74 -54.43
C ASP A 50 12.35 -9.21 -54.71
N TYR A 51 11.34 -9.98 -55.09
CA TYR A 51 11.39 -11.44 -55.30
C TYR A 51 11.75 -12.26 -54.06
N MET A 52 11.77 -11.65 -52.88
CA MET A 52 12.01 -12.31 -51.59
C MET A 52 10.90 -12.02 -50.58
N GLN A 53 9.68 -11.76 -51.05
CA GLN A 53 8.58 -11.29 -50.19
C GLN A 53 8.17 -12.36 -49.17
N GLU A 54 8.10 -13.62 -49.57
CA GLU A 54 7.80 -14.75 -48.69
C GLU A 54 8.90 -14.92 -47.63
N GLN A 55 10.16 -14.94 -48.05
CA GLN A 55 11.32 -15.05 -47.15
C GLN A 55 11.40 -13.86 -46.19
N GLY A 56 11.08 -12.65 -46.67
CA GLY A 56 11.01 -11.44 -45.86
C GLY A 56 9.93 -11.52 -44.80
N LEU A 57 8.73 -11.99 -45.17
CA LEU A 57 7.63 -12.20 -44.24
C LEU A 57 7.96 -13.27 -43.19
N MET A 58 8.45 -14.44 -43.63
CA MET A 58 8.85 -15.54 -42.76
C MET A 58 9.98 -15.17 -41.79
N SER A 59 10.84 -14.22 -42.19
CA SER A 59 11.90 -13.69 -41.33
C SER A 59 11.45 -12.57 -40.40
N SER A 60 10.25 -12.00 -40.62
CA SER A 60 9.68 -10.93 -39.79
C SER A 60 8.73 -11.44 -38.71
N VAL A 61 8.27 -12.69 -38.82
CA VAL A 61 7.43 -13.35 -37.81
C VAL A 61 8.29 -13.91 -36.66
N PRO A 62 7.73 -14.05 -35.44
CA PRO A 62 8.50 -14.46 -34.25
C PRO A 62 8.78 -15.98 -34.21
N LEU A 63 9.20 -16.56 -35.33
CA LEU A 63 9.51 -17.99 -35.47
C LEU A 63 11.01 -18.30 -35.29
N GLY A 64 11.84 -17.28 -35.05
CA GLY A 64 13.28 -17.45 -34.86
C GLY A 64 14.05 -17.89 -36.12
N MET A 65 13.41 -17.84 -37.30
CA MET A 65 14.02 -18.19 -38.57
C MET A 65 14.37 -16.94 -39.37
N ASN A 66 15.62 -16.81 -39.80
CA ASN A 66 16.05 -15.76 -40.72
C ASN A 66 16.42 -16.37 -42.08
N MET A 67 15.57 -16.15 -43.08
CA MET A 67 15.72 -16.63 -44.46
C MET A 67 16.33 -15.55 -45.37
N ILE A 68 16.69 -14.39 -44.84
CA ILE A 68 17.26 -13.27 -45.61
C ILE A 68 18.79 -13.35 -45.62
N PRO A 69 19.43 -13.35 -46.81
CA PRO A 69 20.89 -13.46 -46.94
C PRO A 69 21.63 -12.15 -46.59
N ILE A 70 20.91 -11.03 -46.49
CA ILE A 70 21.47 -9.70 -46.22
C ILE A 70 21.88 -9.63 -44.74
N LYS A 71 23.18 -9.50 -44.49
CA LYS A 71 23.74 -9.38 -43.14
C LYS A 71 24.66 -8.16 -43.07
N ARG A 72 24.60 -7.42 -41.97
CA ARG A 72 25.58 -6.39 -41.62
C ARG A 72 26.35 -6.81 -40.38
N ALA A 73 27.64 -6.54 -40.39
CA ALA A 73 28.48 -6.75 -39.21
C ALA A 73 28.33 -5.53 -38.28
N LEU A 74 27.89 -5.76 -37.05
CA LEU A 74 27.73 -4.75 -36.01
C LEU A 74 28.51 -5.17 -34.76
N THR A 75 29.00 -4.20 -33.99
CA THR A 75 29.56 -4.51 -32.67
C THR A 75 28.45 -4.80 -31.67
N THR A 76 28.81 -5.34 -30.51
CA THR A 76 27.86 -5.66 -29.43
C THR A 76 27.06 -4.43 -29.02
N THR A 77 27.72 -3.29 -28.83
CA THR A 77 27.09 -2.02 -28.46
C THR A 77 26.12 -1.52 -29.52
N SER A 78 26.49 -1.56 -30.80
CA SER A 78 25.58 -1.19 -31.88
C SER A 78 24.41 -2.16 -32.04
N THR A 79 24.64 -3.45 -31.80
CA THR A 79 23.61 -4.49 -31.87
C THR A 79 22.60 -4.33 -30.73
N ALA A 80 23.06 -3.96 -29.53
CA ALA A 80 22.23 -3.76 -28.35
C ALA A 80 21.15 -2.68 -28.54
N ILE A 81 21.40 -1.66 -29.38
CA ILE A 81 20.43 -0.60 -29.72
C ILE A 81 19.19 -1.18 -30.44
N PHE A 82 19.38 -2.25 -31.22
CA PHE A 82 18.28 -2.90 -31.95
C PHE A 82 17.47 -3.85 -31.08
N VAL A 83 17.97 -4.18 -29.89
CA VAL A 83 17.20 -4.98 -28.96
C VAL A 83 16.41 -4.01 -28.08
N PRO A 84 15.08 -4.21 -27.92
CA PRO A 84 14.23 -3.30 -27.14
C PRO A 84 14.47 -3.43 -25.62
N PHE A 85 15.74 -3.54 -25.19
CA PHE A 85 16.20 -3.69 -23.81
C PHE A 85 16.61 -2.36 -23.16
N THR A 86 16.26 -1.20 -23.73
CA THR A 86 16.39 0.06 -22.99
C THR A 86 15.44 0.11 -21.78
N THR A 87 14.43 -0.77 -21.77
CA THR A 87 13.50 -0.93 -20.66
C THR A 87 14.05 -1.98 -19.70
N GLN A 88 14.22 -1.61 -18.43
CA GLN A 88 14.52 -2.55 -17.36
C GLN A 88 13.34 -3.51 -17.17
N GLU A 89 13.62 -4.79 -17.01
CA GLU A 89 12.60 -5.83 -16.80
C GLU A 89 12.81 -6.55 -15.47
N LEU A 90 11.69 -6.90 -14.84
CA LEU A 90 11.67 -7.71 -13.64
C LEU A 90 10.77 -8.91 -13.90
N PHE A 91 11.39 -10.00 -14.35
CA PHE A 91 10.70 -11.26 -14.61
C PHE A 91 11.46 -12.42 -13.97
N MET A 92 10.99 -12.84 -12.80
CA MET A 92 11.55 -13.96 -12.04
C MET A 92 10.61 -15.16 -12.10
N GLY A 93 11.16 -16.38 -12.20
CA GLY A 93 10.41 -17.61 -11.97
C GLY A 93 10.43 -18.05 -10.50
N GLY A 94 9.68 -19.11 -10.18
CA GLY A 94 9.58 -19.69 -8.84
C GLY A 94 8.44 -19.06 -8.04
N GLU A 95 8.65 -18.83 -6.74
CA GLU A 95 7.71 -18.18 -5.80
C GLU A 95 7.64 -16.65 -6.02
N SER A 96 7.65 -16.21 -7.27
CA SER A 96 7.54 -14.79 -7.63
C SER A 96 6.09 -14.33 -7.65
N LEU A 97 5.87 -13.09 -7.24
CA LEU A 97 4.56 -12.45 -7.20
C LEU A 97 4.36 -11.58 -8.44
N TYR A 98 3.13 -11.58 -8.94
CA TYR A 98 2.71 -10.74 -10.06
C TYR A 98 2.37 -9.33 -9.59
N TYR A 99 2.94 -8.32 -10.24
CA TYR A 99 2.71 -6.90 -9.92
C TYR A 99 2.14 -6.06 -11.06
N GLY A 100 1.66 -6.71 -12.13
CA GLY A 100 1.12 -6.02 -13.30
C GLY A 100 2.05 -6.13 -14.50
N LEU A 101 1.86 -5.23 -15.46
CA LEU A 101 2.68 -5.10 -16.65
C LEU A 101 3.62 -3.90 -16.53
N ASN A 102 4.81 -4.02 -17.08
CA ASN A 102 5.73 -2.92 -17.25
C ASN A 102 5.11 -1.87 -18.19
N ALA A 103 4.99 -0.63 -17.73
CA ALA A 103 4.31 0.43 -18.47
C ALA A 103 5.00 0.79 -19.79
N LEU A 104 6.30 0.46 -19.91
CA LEU A 104 7.12 0.76 -21.08
C LEU A 104 7.08 -0.38 -22.10
N SER A 105 7.25 -1.62 -21.66
CA SER A 105 7.36 -2.80 -22.54
C SER A 105 6.10 -3.65 -22.65
N ASN A 106 5.15 -3.47 -21.73
CA ASN A 106 3.98 -4.34 -21.50
C ASN A 106 4.32 -5.80 -21.12
N ASN A 107 5.56 -6.08 -20.73
CA ASN A 107 5.94 -7.39 -20.19
C ASN A 107 5.46 -7.55 -18.74
N MET A 108 5.28 -8.80 -18.30
CA MET A 108 4.87 -9.08 -16.92
C MET A 108 5.97 -8.68 -15.93
N ILE A 109 5.56 -8.07 -14.82
CA ILE A 109 6.41 -7.84 -13.66
C ILE A 109 6.17 -8.98 -12.67
N MET A 110 7.16 -9.84 -12.53
CA MET A 110 7.19 -10.98 -11.61
C MET A 110 8.41 -10.88 -10.71
N VAL A 111 8.23 -10.68 -9.41
CA VAL A 111 9.36 -10.56 -8.47
C VAL A 111 9.16 -11.35 -7.19
N ASP A 112 10.27 -11.89 -6.68
CA ASP A 112 10.33 -12.55 -5.38
C ASP A 112 11.10 -11.66 -4.40
N ARG A 113 10.36 -11.02 -3.48
CA ARG A 113 10.93 -10.13 -2.46
C ARG A 113 11.97 -10.84 -1.58
N LYS A 114 11.91 -12.17 -1.42
CA LYS A 114 12.90 -12.93 -0.63
C LYS A 114 14.31 -12.93 -1.25
N LYS A 115 14.44 -12.53 -2.52
CA LYS A 115 15.73 -12.37 -3.22
C LYS A 115 16.35 -10.99 -3.05
N LEU A 116 15.65 -10.03 -2.42
CA LEU A 116 16.21 -8.73 -2.06
C LEU A 116 17.19 -8.89 -0.89
N LYS A 117 18.09 -7.90 -0.72
CA LYS A 117 18.95 -7.86 0.48
C LYS A 117 18.11 -7.62 1.74
N ASN A 118 17.00 -6.91 1.57
CA ASN A 118 15.98 -6.71 2.57
C ASN A 118 14.59 -6.91 1.94
N PRO A 119 13.84 -7.96 2.34
CA PRO A 119 12.54 -8.26 1.73
C PRO A 119 11.42 -7.31 2.18
N ASN A 120 11.66 -6.52 3.23
CA ASN A 120 10.69 -5.58 3.80
C ASN A 120 10.25 -4.55 2.76
N GLY A 121 9.05 -4.01 2.93
CA GLY A 121 8.54 -3.07 1.94
C GLY A 121 7.50 -2.08 2.41
N LEU A 122 7.14 -1.18 1.50
CA LEU A 122 6.16 -0.12 1.72
C LEU A 122 5.17 -0.06 0.55
N ILE A 123 3.89 0.13 0.85
CA ILE A 123 2.85 0.46 -0.12
C ILE A 123 2.43 1.90 0.15
N LEU A 124 2.69 2.79 -0.82
CA LEU A 124 2.47 4.22 -0.69
C LEU A 124 1.40 4.66 -1.69
N GLY A 125 0.47 5.51 -1.27
CA GLY A 125 -0.55 6.08 -2.16
C GLY A 125 -1.33 7.23 -1.55
N THR A 126 -1.52 8.32 -2.28
CA THR A 126 -2.42 9.42 -1.88
C THR A 126 -3.78 9.26 -2.57
N PRO A 127 -4.92 9.46 -1.88
CA PRO A 127 -6.21 9.62 -2.56
C PRO A 127 -6.23 10.84 -3.48
N GLY A 128 -7.17 10.87 -4.43
CA GLY A 128 -7.53 12.09 -5.15
C GLY A 128 -8.19 13.09 -4.18
N CYS A 129 -8.08 14.39 -4.43
CA CYS A 129 -8.50 15.43 -3.46
C CYS A 129 -9.40 16.51 -4.11
N PHE A 130 -10.07 17.30 -3.29
CA PHE A 130 -10.95 18.41 -3.69
C PHE A 130 -10.42 19.77 -3.27
N THR A 131 -10.83 20.86 -3.91
CA THR A 131 -10.54 22.21 -3.39
C THR A 131 -11.24 22.44 -2.05
N GLY A 132 -10.67 23.30 -1.20
CA GLY A 132 -11.19 23.56 0.15
C GLY A 132 -12.63 24.06 0.22
N GLU A 133 -13.09 24.74 -0.84
CA GLU A 133 -14.46 25.23 -0.99
C GLU A 133 -15.48 24.15 -1.35
N THR A 134 -15.01 22.95 -1.72
CA THR A 134 -15.89 21.83 -2.05
C THR A 134 -16.67 21.42 -0.81
N LYS A 135 -17.99 21.34 -0.95
CA LYS A 135 -18.90 21.07 0.16
C LYS A 135 -19.39 19.64 0.15
N LEU A 136 -19.58 19.08 1.34
CA LEU A 136 -20.22 17.79 1.60
C LEU A 136 -21.67 18.02 2.03
N LEU A 137 -22.56 17.11 1.65
CA LEU A 137 -23.90 17.04 2.23
C LEU A 137 -23.85 16.14 3.47
N LEU A 138 -23.98 16.73 4.65
CA LEU A 138 -23.97 15.98 5.91
C LEU A 138 -25.36 15.37 6.20
N PRO A 139 -25.45 14.31 7.03
CA PRO A 139 -26.71 13.61 7.34
C PRO A 139 -27.75 14.49 8.06
N ASP A 140 -27.34 15.58 8.71
CA ASP A 140 -28.21 16.57 9.33
C ASP A 140 -28.76 17.61 8.33
N GLY A 141 -28.42 17.47 7.04
CA GLY A 141 -28.79 18.41 5.97
C GLY A 141 -27.86 19.60 5.83
N ARG A 142 -26.83 19.75 6.68
CA ARG A 142 -25.85 20.82 6.60
C ARG A 142 -24.97 20.62 5.36
N LYS A 143 -24.70 21.69 4.62
CA LYS A 143 -23.70 21.72 3.55
C LYS A 143 -22.43 22.38 4.09
N ALA A 144 -21.38 21.60 4.32
CA ALA A 144 -20.13 22.08 4.93
C ALA A 144 -18.94 21.90 3.99
N SER A 145 -18.11 22.93 3.83
CA SER A 145 -16.87 22.86 3.04
C SER A 145 -15.76 22.09 3.75
N PHE A 146 -14.78 21.58 3.01
CA PHE A 146 -13.59 21.00 3.64
C PHE A 146 -12.87 21.97 4.59
N LEU A 147 -12.86 23.27 4.28
CA LEU A 147 -12.29 24.29 5.16
C LEU A 147 -13.07 24.45 6.47
N GLU A 148 -14.41 24.45 6.40
CA GLU A 148 -15.28 24.49 7.58
C GLU A 148 -15.10 23.23 8.44
N LEU A 149 -15.11 22.06 7.80
CA LEU A 149 -14.92 20.77 8.47
C LEU A 149 -13.54 20.64 9.13
N LEU A 150 -12.48 21.15 8.49
CA LEU A 150 -11.13 21.17 9.06
C LEU A 150 -11.05 22.05 10.32
N ALA A 151 -11.79 23.17 10.34
CA ALA A 151 -11.81 24.10 11.47
C ALA A 151 -12.56 23.53 12.68
N GLU A 152 -13.55 22.68 12.46
CA GLU A 152 -14.39 22.09 13.50
C GLU A 152 -13.67 21.03 14.36
N LYS A 153 -12.53 20.48 13.92
CA LYS A 153 -11.60 19.59 14.67
C LYS A 153 -12.20 18.34 15.34
N GLU A 154 -13.48 18.05 15.12
CA GLU A 154 -14.19 16.88 15.63
C GLU A 154 -14.54 15.90 14.51
N GLU A 155 -14.93 14.69 14.89
CA GLU A 155 -15.42 13.67 13.97
C GLU A 155 -16.74 14.11 13.35
N VAL A 156 -16.81 14.12 12.02
CA VAL A 156 -17.99 14.56 11.27
C VAL A 156 -18.71 13.34 10.72
N PHE A 157 -20.02 13.27 10.88
CA PHE A 157 -20.79 12.27 10.15
C PHE A 157 -21.03 12.74 8.73
N VAL A 158 -20.74 11.87 7.76
CA VAL A 158 -20.99 12.12 6.34
C VAL A 158 -22.07 11.20 5.82
N ASN A 159 -22.78 11.64 4.77
CA ASN A 159 -23.59 10.72 3.98
C ASN A 159 -22.66 9.89 3.10
N SER A 160 -22.70 8.58 3.25
CA SER A 160 -22.09 7.61 2.36
C SER A 160 -23.18 6.84 1.66
N PHE A 161 -22.89 6.32 0.48
CA PHE A 161 -23.80 5.43 -0.22
C PHE A 161 -23.52 3.98 0.21
N ASP A 162 -24.51 3.35 0.85
CA ASP A 162 -24.54 1.92 1.10
C ASP A 162 -25.14 1.25 -0.13
N PHE A 163 -24.27 0.61 -0.88
CA PHE A 163 -24.66 -0.01 -2.12
C PHE A 163 -25.34 -1.38 -1.94
N GLN A 164 -25.28 -2.01 -0.76
CA GLN A 164 -26.07 -3.22 -0.50
C GLN A 164 -27.54 -2.87 -0.34
N LYS A 165 -27.81 -1.74 0.31
CA LYS A 165 -29.16 -1.20 0.54
C LYS A 165 -29.62 -0.26 -0.58
N GLN A 166 -28.71 0.16 -1.46
CA GLN A 166 -28.95 1.14 -2.52
C GLN A 166 -29.48 2.48 -1.95
N GLU A 167 -28.98 2.89 -0.78
CA GLU A 167 -29.43 4.09 -0.08
C GLU A 167 -28.25 4.87 0.52
N LEU A 168 -28.48 6.14 0.84
CA LEU A 168 -27.52 6.93 1.61
C LEU A 168 -27.63 6.55 3.08
N VAL A 169 -26.50 6.19 3.67
CA VAL A 169 -26.34 5.87 5.08
C VAL A 169 -25.42 6.88 5.76
N LYS A 170 -25.59 7.01 7.06
CA LYS A 170 -24.72 7.81 7.92
C LYS A 170 -23.44 7.03 8.20
N ALA A 171 -22.30 7.57 7.77
CA ALA A 171 -20.97 7.02 8.06
C ALA A 171 -20.13 8.03 8.85
N ARG A 172 -19.15 7.53 9.59
CA ARG A 172 -18.22 8.37 10.34
C ARG A 172 -17.11 8.84 9.41
N GLY A 173 -17.03 10.14 9.20
CA GLY A 173 -15.94 10.82 8.54
C GLY A 173 -14.91 11.29 9.58
N TYR A 174 -13.65 11.02 9.31
CA TYR A 174 -12.54 11.38 10.20
C TYR A 174 -11.35 11.88 9.38
N ASP A 175 -10.41 12.53 10.07
CA ASP A 175 -9.17 13.01 9.46
C ASP A 175 -9.37 13.92 8.23
N VAL A 176 -10.30 14.88 8.36
CA VAL A 176 -10.41 15.98 7.40
C VAL A 176 -9.08 16.72 7.39
N ARG A 177 -8.45 16.82 6.22
CA ARG A 177 -7.08 17.34 6.13
C ARG A 177 -6.81 18.06 4.82
N CYS A 178 -5.98 19.10 4.90
CA CYS A 178 -5.29 19.60 3.72
C CYS A 178 -4.27 18.53 3.32
N THR A 179 -4.44 17.96 2.13
CA THR A 179 -3.59 16.87 1.65
C THR A 179 -2.36 17.42 0.94
N LYS A 180 -2.54 18.38 0.02
CA LYS A 180 -1.47 18.86 -0.88
C LYS A 180 -1.84 20.19 -1.51
N GLU A 181 -0.87 20.85 -2.14
CA GLU A 181 -1.12 21.96 -3.06
C GLU A 181 -0.90 21.50 -4.51
N VAL A 182 -1.75 21.94 -5.43
CA VAL A 182 -1.71 21.54 -6.85
C VAL A 182 -1.91 22.73 -7.78
N THR A 183 -1.28 22.68 -8.95
CA THR A 183 -1.49 23.64 -10.05
C THR A 183 -2.44 23.10 -11.12
N GLU A 184 -2.82 21.83 -11.07
CA GLU A 184 -3.67 21.18 -12.06
C GLU A 184 -4.95 20.67 -11.39
N LEU A 185 -6.10 21.08 -11.91
CA LEU A 185 -7.42 20.67 -11.45
C LEU A 185 -8.30 20.28 -12.62
N VAL A 186 -9.30 19.45 -12.35
CA VAL A 186 -10.45 19.26 -13.22
C VAL A 186 -11.66 19.91 -12.57
N GLU A 187 -12.34 20.76 -13.32
CA GLU A 187 -13.65 21.30 -12.98
C GLU A 187 -14.72 20.49 -13.73
N VAL A 188 -15.59 19.82 -12.97
CA VAL A 188 -16.74 19.10 -13.47
C VAL A 188 -17.97 19.97 -13.21
N GLU A 189 -18.63 20.44 -14.28
CA GLU A 189 -19.90 21.16 -14.21
C GLU A 189 -21.06 20.17 -14.41
N LEU A 190 -22.01 20.18 -13.48
CA LEU A 190 -23.23 19.37 -13.53
C LEU A 190 -24.34 20.10 -14.30
N GLU A 191 -25.36 19.36 -14.71
CA GLU A 191 -26.56 19.86 -15.39
C GLU A 191 -27.30 20.93 -14.59
N ASN A 192 -27.24 20.85 -13.26
CA ASN A 192 -27.87 21.81 -12.34
C ASN A 192 -27.06 23.12 -12.17
N GLY A 193 -25.88 23.22 -12.80
CA GLY A 193 -24.99 24.39 -12.74
C GLY A 193 -24.01 24.40 -11.57
N GLU A 194 -24.05 23.41 -10.67
CA GLU A 194 -23.03 23.23 -9.64
C GLU A 194 -21.73 22.72 -10.25
N THR A 195 -20.61 23.11 -9.65
CA THR A 195 -19.28 22.72 -10.10
C THR A 195 -18.50 22.04 -8.98
N VAL A 196 -17.75 21.01 -9.35
CA VAL A 196 -16.84 20.30 -8.45
C VAL A 196 -15.42 20.46 -9.00
N ARG A 197 -14.52 20.97 -8.17
CA ARG A 197 -13.10 21.11 -8.51
C ARG A 197 -12.28 20.11 -7.72
N CYS A 198 -11.59 19.24 -8.44
CA CYS A 198 -10.84 18.14 -7.86
C CYS A 198 -9.55 17.90 -8.64
N THR A 199 -8.67 17.09 -8.08
CA THR A 199 -7.50 16.64 -8.81
C THR A 199 -7.93 15.74 -9.98
N PRO A 200 -7.21 15.73 -11.12
CA PRO A 200 -7.62 14.99 -12.32
C PRO A 200 -7.88 13.49 -12.09
N ASP A 201 -7.22 12.92 -11.09
CA ASP A 201 -7.30 11.54 -10.64
C ASP A 201 -8.40 11.28 -9.62
N HIS A 202 -9.29 12.24 -9.29
CA HIS A 202 -10.38 12.02 -8.33
C HIS A 202 -11.54 11.23 -8.96
N TRP A 203 -12.13 10.31 -8.21
CA TRP A 203 -13.09 9.33 -8.72
C TRP A 203 -14.54 9.71 -8.40
N PHE A 204 -15.40 9.71 -9.42
CA PHE A 204 -16.83 9.97 -9.32
C PHE A 204 -17.64 8.72 -9.60
N LEU A 205 -18.67 8.45 -8.80
CA LEU A 205 -19.52 7.29 -8.98
C LEU A 205 -20.54 7.51 -10.12
N THR A 206 -20.37 6.78 -11.23
CA THR A 206 -21.26 6.84 -12.40
C THR A 206 -22.26 5.67 -12.46
N GLN A 207 -23.42 5.90 -13.08
CA GLN A 207 -24.46 4.89 -13.30
C GLN A 207 -24.06 3.83 -14.34
N SER A 208 -23.22 4.16 -15.32
CA SER A 208 -22.93 3.30 -16.48
C SER A 208 -21.64 2.48 -16.34
N ALA A 209 -20.67 2.96 -15.56
CA ALA A 209 -19.32 2.37 -15.50
C ALA A 209 -18.79 2.15 -14.08
N GLY A 210 -19.58 2.41 -13.04
CA GLY A 210 -19.06 2.49 -11.67
C GLY A 210 -18.25 3.77 -11.49
N TYR A 211 -17.15 3.74 -10.73
CA TYR A 211 -16.33 4.94 -10.56
C TYR A 211 -15.54 5.32 -11.82
N MET A 212 -15.45 6.62 -12.11
CA MET A 212 -14.69 7.20 -13.22
C MET A 212 -13.84 8.38 -12.74
N GLU A 213 -12.58 8.42 -13.14
CA GLU A 213 -11.69 9.56 -12.87
C GLU A 213 -12.18 10.85 -13.51
N ALA A 214 -11.96 11.97 -12.82
CA ALA A 214 -12.37 13.29 -13.26
C ALA A 214 -11.86 13.63 -14.67
N CYS A 215 -10.61 13.28 -14.98
CA CYS A 215 -9.98 13.51 -16.29
C CYS A 215 -10.61 12.68 -17.43
N ASN A 216 -11.26 11.57 -17.09
CA ASN A 216 -11.86 10.65 -18.05
C ASN A 216 -13.38 10.87 -18.21
N LEU A 217 -13.98 11.73 -17.39
CA LEU A 217 -15.38 12.10 -17.50
C LEU A 217 -15.66 12.75 -18.86
N LYS A 218 -16.80 12.38 -19.43
CA LYS A 218 -17.31 12.94 -20.67
C LYS A 218 -18.64 13.61 -20.42
N VAL A 219 -18.93 14.64 -21.22
CA VAL A 219 -20.26 15.26 -21.27
C VAL A 219 -21.32 14.18 -21.50
N GLY A 220 -22.37 14.19 -20.68
CA GLY A 220 -23.44 13.19 -20.68
C GLY A 220 -23.21 11.99 -19.76
N ALA A 221 -22.09 11.91 -19.03
CA ALA A 221 -21.90 10.88 -18.01
C ALA A 221 -22.87 11.10 -16.83
N LYS A 222 -23.58 10.05 -16.41
CA LYS A 222 -24.55 10.12 -15.31
C LYS A 222 -23.97 9.61 -13.99
N PHE A 223 -24.21 10.32 -12.90
CA PHE A 223 -23.80 9.99 -11.54
C PHE A 223 -24.94 9.41 -10.69
N ILE A 224 -24.58 8.74 -9.61
CA ILE A 224 -25.49 8.29 -8.56
C ILE A 224 -25.55 9.39 -7.46
N PRO A 225 -26.75 9.77 -6.95
CA PRO A 225 -28.07 9.22 -7.25
C PRO A 225 -28.68 9.74 -8.56
N GLU A 226 -28.63 11.05 -8.86
CA GLU A 226 -29.28 11.64 -10.04
C GLU A 226 -28.58 12.94 -10.53
N HIS A 227 -27.43 12.83 -11.22
CA HIS A 227 -26.80 13.99 -11.88
C HIS A 227 -26.14 13.62 -13.21
N GLU A 228 -25.91 14.59 -14.10
CA GLU A 228 -25.30 14.43 -15.42
C GLU A 228 -24.20 15.48 -15.67
N VAL A 229 -23.05 15.02 -16.16
CA VAL A 229 -21.93 15.89 -16.49
C VAL A 229 -22.29 16.77 -17.69
N LYS A 230 -22.33 18.09 -17.47
CA LYS A 230 -22.56 19.10 -18.50
C LYS A 230 -21.27 19.56 -19.16
N ALA A 231 -20.20 19.73 -18.38
CA ALA A 231 -18.88 20.09 -18.91
C ALA A 231 -17.75 19.54 -18.03
N VAL A 232 -16.59 19.30 -18.65
CA VAL A 232 -15.35 18.93 -17.97
C VAL A 232 -14.26 19.88 -18.48
N ARG A 233 -13.64 20.64 -17.58
CA ARG A 233 -12.59 21.61 -17.90
C ARG A 233 -11.31 21.28 -17.16
N PHE A 234 -10.21 21.21 -17.89
CA PHE A 234 -8.88 21.11 -17.30
C PHE A 234 -8.37 22.52 -16.97
N LEU A 235 -7.99 22.74 -15.72
CA LEU A 235 -7.50 24.01 -15.21
C LEU A 235 -6.02 23.86 -14.85
N ASN A 236 -5.18 24.66 -15.50
CA ASN A 236 -3.78 24.85 -15.13
C ASN A 236 -3.64 26.24 -14.50
N LEU A 237 -3.27 26.29 -13.22
CA LEU A 237 -3.18 27.48 -12.40
C LEU A 237 -1.74 27.99 -12.35
N GLU A 238 -1.57 29.31 -12.30
CA GLU A 238 -0.25 29.96 -12.15
C GLU A 238 0.33 29.77 -10.74
N GLU A 239 -0.54 29.71 -9.73
CA GLU A 239 -0.19 29.48 -8.34
C GLU A 239 -0.82 28.18 -7.83
N ALA A 240 -0.10 27.46 -6.98
CA ALA A 240 -0.57 26.21 -6.41
C ALA A 240 -1.67 26.48 -5.36
N VAL A 241 -2.74 25.68 -5.39
CA VAL A 241 -3.87 25.80 -4.45
C VAL A 241 -3.99 24.57 -3.57
N PRO A 242 -4.35 24.72 -2.29
CA PRO A 242 -4.52 23.58 -1.39
C PRO A 242 -5.76 22.76 -1.76
N VAL A 243 -5.61 21.44 -1.68
CA VAL A 243 -6.66 20.45 -1.85
C VAL A 243 -6.74 19.53 -0.65
N TYR A 244 -7.94 19.07 -0.38
CA TYR A 244 -8.38 18.47 0.88
C TYR A 244 -9.05 17.14 0.60
N ASP A 245 -9.04 16.30 1.63
CA ASP A 245 -9.76 15.03 1.63
C ASP A 245 -10.26 14.72 3.04
N ILE A 246 -11.13 13.73 3.15
CA ILE A 246 -11.67 13.18 4.39
C ILE A 246 -11.62 11.67 4.31
N SER A 247 -11.27 10.97 5.39
CA SER A 247 -11.36 9.51 5.45
C SER A 247 -12.76 9.09 5.92
N VAL A 248 -13.33 8.05 5.33
CA VAL A 248 -14.71 7.62 5.64
C VAL A 248 -14.75 6.15 6.00
N GLU A 249 -15.15 5.89 7.24
CA GLU A 249 -15.12 4.55 7.84
C GLU A 249 -16.16 3.62 7.21
N GLY A 250 -15.75 2.39 6.87
CA GLY A 250 -16.61 1.29 6.45
C GLY A 250 -17.14 1.33 5.01
N TYR A 251 -17.37 2.51 4.43
CA TYR A 251 -17.98 2.64 3.09
C TYR A 251 -17.04 3.21 2.03
N GLN A 252 -15.94 3.87 2.42
CA GLN A 252 -14.93 4.45 1.52
C GLN A 252 -15.50 5.34 0.41
N ASN A 253 -16.60 6.03 0.70
CA ASN A 253 -17.20 6.99 -0.20
C ASN A 253 -17.98 8.03 0.61
N PHE A 254 -18.18 9.21 0.03
CA PHE A 254 -19.00 10.25 0.63
C PHE A 254 -19.76 11.04 -0.43
N LEU A 255 -20.82 11.72 0.01
CA LEU A 255 -21.69 12.54 -0.80
C LEU A 255 -21.28 14.01 -0.76
N LEU A 256 -21.00 14.57 -1.93
CA LEU A 256 -20.82 16.01 -2.08
C LEU A 256 -22.16 16.74 -1.95
N SER A 257 -22.11 18.03 -1.61
CA SER A 257 -23.31 18.87 -1.46
C SER A 257 -24.14 19.00 -2.73
N CYS A 258 -23.52 18.71 -3.85
CA CYS A 258 -24.11 18.69 -5.18
C CYS A 258 -24.73 17.33 -5.54
N GLY A 259 -24.90 16.44 -4.56
CA GLY A 259 -25.59 15.16 -4.75
C GLY A 259 -24.77 14.10 -5.47
N VAL A 260 -23.45 14.24 -5.60
CA VAL A 260 -22.60 13.25 -6.27
C VAL A 260 -21.75 12.48 -5.27
N VAL A 261 -21.73 11.14 -5.41
CA VAL A 261 -20.92 10.25 -4.58
C VAL A 261 -19.52 10.08 -5.18
N VAL A 262 -18.50 10.16 -4.33
CA VAL A 262 -17.08 10.14 -4.72
C VAL A 262 -16.27 9.17 -3.87
N HIS A 263 -15.12 8.70 -4.36
CA HIS A 263 -14.36 7.59 -3.76
C HIS A 263 -13.32 8.04 -2.70
N ASN A 264 -12.97 7.13 -1.80
CA ASN A 264 -11.89 7.22 -0.83
C ASN A 264 -10.76 6.18 -1.10
N SER A 265 -9.67 6.58 -1.78
CA SER A 265 -8.33 5.92 -1.91
C SER A 265 -8.16 4.44 -2.40
N GLY A 266 -7.22 4.18 -3.34
CA GLY A 266 -6.98 2.84 -3.96
C GLY A 266 -5.84 1.97 -3.38
N LYS A 267 -5.30 2.27 -2.20
CA LYS A 267 -4.17 1.52 -1.60
C LYS A 267 -4.55 0.13 -1.12
N SER A 268 -5.68 0.01 -0.44
CA SER A 268 -6.16 -1.25 0.15
C SER A 268 -6.37 -2.31 -0.93
N PHE A 269 -6.79 -1.90 -2.14
CA PHE A 269 -6.90 -2.81 -3.28
C PHE A 269 -5.53 -3.40 -3.68
N ALA A 270 -4.48 -2.58 -3.77
CA ALA A 270 -3.13 -3.05 -4.08
C ALA A 270 -2.59 -3.99 -3.01
N ALA A 271 -2.81 -3.69 -1.72
CA ALA A 271 -2.42 -4.55 -0.61
C ALA A 271 -3.15 -5.91 -0.64
N LYS A 272 -4.48 -5.90 -0.81
CA LYS A 272 -5.31 -7.11 -0.95
C LYS A 272 -4.87 -7.97 -2.14
N ARG A 273 -4.51 -7.35 -3.26
CA ARG A 273 -3.96 -8.04 -4.44
C ARG A 273 -2.64 -8.73 -4.12
N GLU A 274 -1.73 -8.05 -3.43
CA GLU A 274 -0.46 -8.66 -3.02
C GLU A 274 -0.69 -9.83 -2.06
N ILE A 275 -1.53 -9.66 -1.03
CA ILE A 275 -1.90 -10.70 -0.07
C ILE A 275 -2.43 -11.95 -0.78
N ALA A 276 -3.37 -11.77 -1.73
CA ALA A 276 -3.90 -12.88 -2.50
C ALA A 276 -2.83 -13.58 -3.34
N ASN A 277 -1.95 -12.82 -4.01
CA ASN A 277 -0.85 -13.40 -4.78
C ASN A 277 0.10 -14.20 -3.90
N VAL A 278 0.44 -13.72 -2.69
CA VAL A 278 1.27 -14.47 -1.74
C VAL A 278 0.58 -15.77 -1.36
N PHE A 279 -0.71 -15.71 -1.03
CA PHE A 279 -1.46 -16.90 -0.63
C PHE A 279 -1.40 -18.01 -1.69
N PHE A 280 -1.52 -17.63 -2.97
CA PHE A 280 -1.50 -18.60 -4.08
C PHE A 280 -0.09 -18.99 -4.55
N ALA A 281 0.89 -18.08 -4.50
CA ALA A 281 2.22 -18.29 -5.09
C ALA A 281 3.25 -18.86 -4.11
N THR A 282 3.02 -18.75 -2.81
CA THR A 282 3.99 -19.17 -1.78
C THR A 282 3.34 -20.09 -0.74
N GLN A 283 4.13 -20.58 0.20
CA GLN A 283 3.64 -21.22 1.43
C GLN A 283 3.81 -20.32 2.67
N ASP A 284 4.11 -19.03 2.48
CA ASP A 284 4.34 -18.09 3.59
C ASP A 284 3.07 -17.97 4.47
N ASP A 285 3.27 -17.74 5.76
CA ASP A 285 2.20 -17.26 6.64
C ASP A 285 1.94 -15.77 6.39
N ILE A 286 0.70 -15.34 6.54
CA ILE A 286 0.23 -14.00 6.23
C ILE A 286 -0.49 -13.46 7.47
N ILE A 287 0.00 -12.35 8.01
CA ILE A 287 -0.63 -11.64 9.10
C ILE A 287 -0.98 -10.23 8.64
N ILE A 288 -2.16 -9.76 9.01
CA ILE A 288 -2.68 -8.44 8.64
C ILE A 288 -3.09 -7.71 9.92
N GLY A 289 -2.53 -6.53 10.17
CA GLY A 289 -3.03 -5.58 11.16
C GLY A 289 -4.03 -4.65 10.49
N ASP A 290 -5.30 -4.75 10.85
CA ASP A 290 -6.43 -4.12 10.15
C ASP A 290 -7.16 -3.12 11.08
N PRO A 291 -6.65 -1.88 11.22
CA PRO A 291 -7.29 -0.82 11.99
C PRO A 291 -8.59 -0.29 11.42
N GLU A 292 -8.93 -0.60 10.16
CA GLU A 292 -10.11 -0.09 9.47
C GLU A 292 -11.14 -1.18 9.14
N GLY A 293 -10.81 -2.45 9.38
CA GLY A 293 -11.68 -3.59 9.15
C GLY A 293 -11.95 -3.81 7.66
N GLU A 294 -10.94 -3.67 6.80
CA GLU A 294 -11.09 -3.77 5.35
C GLU A 294 -10.72 -5.13 4.75
N TYR A 295 -9.91 -5.93 5.45
CA TYR A 295 -9.29 -7.13 4.91
C TYR A 295 -10.04 -8.41 5.29
N TYR A 296 -10.89 -8.37 6.33
CA TYR A 296 -11.67 -9.52 6.78
C TYR A 296 -12.46 -10.25 5.67
N PRO A 297 -13.07 -9.59 4.65
CA PRO A 297 -13.80 -10.31 3.61
C PRO A 297 -12.91 -11.20 2.75
N LEU A 298 -11.71 -10.70 2.40
CA LEU A 298 -10.71 -11.46 1.65
C LEU A 298 -10.19 -12.63 2.50
N VAL A 299 -9.91 -12.37 3.77
CA VAL A 299 -9.35 -13.35 4.70
C VAL A 299 -10.33 -14.51 4.89
N HIS A 300 -11.61 -14.24 5.16
CA HIS A 300 -12.63 -15.29 5.25
C HIS A 300 -12.75 -16.09 3.96
N ALA A 301 -12.71 -15.44 2.80
CA ALA A 301 -12.80 -16.13 1.51
C ALA A 301 -11.59 -17.04 1.22
N LEU A 302 -10.43 -16.75 1.81
CA LEU A 302 -9.23 -17.59 1.73
C LEU A 302 -9.18 -18.67 2.83
N GLY A 303 -10.22 -18.81 3.65
CA GLY A 303 -10.26 -19.75 4.78
C GLY A 303 -9.40 -19.31 5.97
N GLY A 304 -9.09 -18.01 6.03
CA GLY A 304 -8.34 -17.38 7.10
C GLY A 304 -9.14 -17.16 8.37
N GLN A 305 -8.40 -16.76 9.40
CA GLN A 305 -8.95 -16.40 10.69
C GLN A 305 -8.96 -14.89 10.86
N VAL A 306 -10.07 -14.37 11.37
CA VAL A 306 -10.21 -12.97 11.76
C VAL A 306 -10.38 -12.94 13.26
N ILE A 307 -9.55 -12.16 13.92
CA ILE A 307 -9.52 -11.98 15.38
C ILE A 307 -10.02 -10.57 15.65
N HIS A 308 -11.18 -10.46 16.28
CA HIS A 308 -11.81 -9.18 16.52
C HIS A 308 -11.41 -8.66 17.90
N ILE A 309 -10.57 -7.64 17.97
CA ILE A 309 -10.13 -7.07 19.25
C ILE A 309 -10.98 -5.84 19.53
N SER A 310 -11.89 -5.94 20.50
CA SER A 310 -12.73 -4.83 20.92
C SER A 310 -13.18 -4.98 22.38
N PRO A 311 -13.67 -3.91 23.03
CA PRO A 311 -14.22 -4.00 24.39
C PRO A 311 -15.42 -4.93 24.54
N THR A 312 -16.12 -5.23 23.45
CA THR A 312 -17.29 -6.13 23.42
C THR A 312 -16.96 -7.53 22.91
N SER A 313 -15.74 -7.75 22.41
CA SER A 313 -15.28 -9.04 21.91
C SER A 313 -14.92 -9.99 23.06
N HIS A 314 -14.95 -11.27 22.73
CA HIS A 314 -14.44 -12.35 23.59
C HIS A 314 -13.07 -12.87 23.12
N ASP A 315 -12.53 -12.32 22.03
CA ASP A 315 -11.17 -12.61 21.58
C ASP A 315 -10.19 -11.72 22.33
N TYR A 316 -9.26 -12.35 23.05
CA TYR A 316 -8.26 -11.68 23.85
C TYR A 316 -6.86 -12.01 23.37
N ILE A 317 -6.01 -11.00 23.40
CA ILE A 317 -4.57 -11.11 23.17
C ILE A 317 -3.87 -10.47 24.35
N ASN A 318 -3.05 -11.27 25.01
CA ASN A 318 -2.25 -10.87 26.15
C ASN A 318 -0.96 -10.17 25.70
N PRO A 319 -0.75 -8.89 26.05
CA PRO A 319 0.51 -8.19 25.78
C PRO A 319 1.68 -8.80 26.54
N MET A 320 1.47 -9.62 27.56
CA MET A 320 2.52 -10.27 28.34
C MET A 320 2.90 -11.66 27.79
N ASP A 321 2.37 -12.08 26.64
CA ASP A 321 2.78 -13.36 26.05
C ASP A 321 4.23 -13.34 25.59
N ILE A 322 5.03 -14.31 26.02
CA ILE A 322 6.43 -14.48 25.60
C ILE A 322 6.71 -15.92 25.16
N ASN A 323 7.53 -16.07 24.14
CA ASN A 323 8.06 -17.36 23.68
C ASN A 323 9.55 -17.46 24.09
N LEU A 324 10.03 -18.66 24.43
CA LEU A 324 11.42 -18.89 24.81
C LEU A 324 12.39 -18.65 23.64
N ASP A 325 11.92 -18.80 22.39
CA ASP A 325 12.71 -18.57 21.17
C ASP A 325 12.74 -17.09 20.70
N TYR A 326 12.44 -16.13 21.60
CA TYR A 326 12.25 -14.70 21.29
C TYR A 326 13.51 -13.95 20.79
N SER A 327 14.71 -14.49 21.01
CA SER A 327 15.98 -13.82 20.68
C SER A 327 17.08 -14.81 20.32
N ASP A 328 18.06 -14.35 19.52
CA ASP A 328 19.28 -15.11 19.20
C ASP A 328 20.22 -15.21 20.43
N ASP A 329 20.10 -14.23 21.33
CA ASP A 329 20.78 -14.18 22.62
C ASP A 329 19.90 -14.88 23.69
N ASP A 330 20.50 -15.47 24.73
CA ASP A 330 19.81 -16.18 25.83
C ASP A 330 18.89 -15.28 26.72
N ASN A 331 18.44 -14.11 26.25
CA ASN A 331 17.62 -13.15 26.99
C ASN A 331 16.33 -12.72 26.25
N PRO A 332 15.31 -13.60 26.16
CA PRO A 332 14.02 -13.28 25.56
C PRO A 332 13.30 -12.13 26.30
N LEU A 333 13.55 -12.02 27.62
CA LEU A 333 12.92 -11.01 28.47
C LEU A 333 13.37 -9.58 28.13
N GLY A 334 14.59 -9.39 27.64
CA GLY A 334 15.10 -8.08 27.26
C GLY A 334 14.24 -7.41 26.18
N PHE A 335 13.96 -8.14 25.09
CA PHE A 335 13.11 -7.59 24.02
C PHE A 335 11.66 -7.39 24.47
N LYS A 336 11.16 -8.28 25.32
CA LYS A 336 9.85 -8.10 25.93
C LYS A 336 9.81 -6.86 26.83
N SER A 337 10.90 -6.54 27.52
CA SER A 337 11.06 -5.30 28.29
C SER A 337 10.91 -4.07 27.38
N ASP A 338 11.59 -4.03 26.25
CA ASP A 338 11.49 -2.92 25.27
C ASP A 338 10.05 -2.73 24.76
N PHE A 339 9.34 -3.83 24.49
CA PHE A 339 7.92 -3.80 24.14
C PHE A 339 7.06 -3.22 25.25
N ILE A 340 7.20 -3.70 26.49
CA ILE A 340 6.39 -3.23 27.62
C ILE A 340 6.72 -1.77 27.97
N LEU A 341 7.97 -1.33 27.84
CA LEU A 341 8.35 0.07 27.97
C LEU A 341 7.63 0.94 26.94
N SER A 342 7.60 0.51 25.68
CA SER A 342 6.89 1.19 24.59
C SER A 342 5.37 1.24 24.83
N LEU A 343 4.80 0.16 25.37
CA LEU A 343 3.40 0.09 25.75
C LEU A 343 3.07 1.07 26.88
N CYS A 344 3.89 1.10 27.94
CA CYS A 344 3.73 2.01 29.07
C CYS A 344 3.86 3.47 28.65
N GLU A 345 4.75 3.80 27.71
CA GLU A 345 4.86 5.17 27.18
C GLU A 345 3.58 5.62 26.49
N LEU A 346 3.01 4.80 25.61
CA LEU A 346 1.73 5.09 24.96
C LEU A 346 0.59 5.26 25.96
N ILE A 347 0.59 4.46 27.03
CA ILE A 347 -0.40 4.53 28.11
C ILE A 347 -0.27 5.83 28.90
N MET A 348 0.95 6.24 29.24
CA MET A 348 1.23 7.43 30.05
C MET A 348 1.02 8.73 29.27
N GLY A 349 1.14 8.71 27.95
CA GLY A 349 0.83 9.85 27.07
C GLY A 349 1.64 11.12 27.39
N SER A 350 2.79 10.98 28.04
CA SER A 350 3.61 12.10 28.50
C SER A 350 4.35 12.74 27.33
N ARG A 351 4.30 14.08 27.24
CA ARG A 351 5.04 14.86 26.23
C ARG A 351 6.56 14.62 26.23
N ASN A 352 7.09 14.14 27.35
CA ASN A 352 8.52 13.88 27.54
C ASN A 352 8.86 12.38 27.52
N GLY A 353 7.92 11.51 27.15
CA GLY A 353 8.08 10.05 27.21
C GLY A 353 8.19 9.52 28.65
N ILE A 354 8.63 8.28 28.77
CA ILE A 354 8.89 7.63 30.07
C ILE A 354 10.29 8.01 30.61
N GLU A 355 10.36 8.40 31.88
CA GLU A 355 11.60 8.87 32.52
C GLU A 355 12.57 7.72 32.82
N ALA A 356 13.87 7.99 32.94
CA ALA A 356 14.88 6.94 33.18
C ALA A 356 14.63 6.13 34.46
N GLU A 357 14.08 6.77 35.49
CA GLU A 357 13.70 6.13 36.74
C GLU A 357 12.51 5.18 36.55
N GLU A 358 11.51 5.59 35.76
CA GLU A 358 10.34 4.78 35.41
C GLU A 358 10.74 3.56 34.56
N LYS A 359 11.69 3.73 33.62
CA LYS A 359 12.27 2.62 32.85
C LYS A 359 12.92 1.58 33.76
N SER A 360 13.73 2.04 34.72
CA SER A 360 14.40 1.17 35.70
C SER A 360 13.42 0.38 36.57
N VAL A 361 12.30 1.00 36.97
CA VAL A 361 11.25 0.33 37.73
C VAL A 361 10.58 -0.79 36.92
N ILE A 362 10.23 -0.53 35.66
CA ILE A 362 9.59 -1.53 34.78
C ILE A 362 10.55 -2.70 34.55
N ASP A 363 11.80 -2.41 34.17
CA ASP A 363 12.82 -3.42 33.90
C ASP A 363 13.11 -4.31 35.11
N ARG A 364 13.01 -3.77 36.34
CA ARG A 364 13.11 -4.54 37.59
C ARG A 364 11.87 -5.39 37.87
N CYS A 365 10.67 -4.90 37.58
CA CYS A 365 9.42 -5.61 37.88
C CYS A 365 9.17 -6.78 36.94
N LEU A 366 9.58 -6.67 35.66
CA LEU A 366 9.31 -7.70 34.66
C LEU A 366 9.90 -9.08 35.03
N PRO A 367 11.19 -9.23 35.40
CA PRO A 367 11.73 -10.52 35.84
C PRO A 367 10.95 -11.15 37.01
N LEU A 368 10.46 -10.33 37.95
CA LEU A 368 9.69 -10.80 39.10
C LEU A 368 8.32 -11.36 38.66
N VAL A 369 7.68 -10.70 37.70
CA VAL A 369 6.37 -11.09 37.18
C VAL A 369 6.46 -12.37 36.35
N TYR A 370 7.51 -12.52 35.52
CA TYR A 370 7.71 -13.73 34.71
C TYR A 370 8.36 -14.89 35.47
N GLN A 371 8.81 -14.70 36.71
CA GLN A 371 9.49 -15.75 37.49
C GLN A 371 8.67 -17.06 37.54
N LYS A 372 7.37 -16.94 37.84
CA LYS A 372 6.46 -18.10 37.92
C LYS A 372 6.36 -18.85 36.59
N TYR A 373 6.36 -18.13 35.46
CA TYR A 373 6.33 -18.72 34.14
C TYR A 373 7.66 -19.41 33.79
N PHE A 374 8.80 -18.78 34.06
CA PHE A 374 10.10 -19.39 33.76
C PHE A 374 10.41 -20.62 34.63
N GLU A 375 9.90 -20.68 35.85
CA GLU A 375 9.98 -21.86 36.71
C GLU A 375 9.11 -23.02 36.19
N ASN A 376 7.95 -22.72 35.60
CA ASN A 376 7.04 -23.71 35.03
C ASN A 376 6.27 -23.13 33.82
N PRO A 377 6.79 -23.28 32.58
CA PRO A 377 6.29 -22.58 31.40
C PRO A 377 5.02 -23.25 30.84
N THR A 378 3.91 -23.07 31.55
CA THR A 378 2.57 -23.45 31.08
C THR A 378 1.73 -22.21 30.78
N PRO A 379 0.76 -22.28 29.86
CA PRO A 379 -0.11 -21.15 29.52
C PRO A 379 -0.79 -20.49 30.74
N GLU A 380 -1.11 -21.28 31.77
CA GLU A 380 -1.74 -20.81 33.01
C GLU A 380 -0.80 -19.99 33.91
N ASN A 381 0.52 -20.13 33.72
CA ASN A 381 1.51 -19.36 34.46
C ASN A 381 1.98 -18.11 33.69
N MET A 382 1.55 -17.94 32.44
CA MET A 382 1.84 -16.73 31.67
C MET A 382 1.24 -15.52 32.38
N PRO A 383 2.02 -14.47 32.72
CA PRO A 383 1.46 -13.31 33.40
C PRO A 383 0.52 -12.52 32.49
N VAL A 384 -0.31 -11.68 33.10
CA VAL A 384 -1.12 -10.65 32.42
C VAL A 384 -0.74 -9.25 32.91
N LEU A 385 -1.28 -8.18 32.30
CA LEU A 385 -0.98 -6.81 32.72
C LEU A 385 -1.32 -6.54 34.20
N GLY A 386 -2.32 -7.25 34.74
CA GLY A 386 -2.69 -7.21 36.15
C GLY A 386 -1.56 -7.65 37.09
N ASP A 387 -0.79 -8.67 36.72
CA ASP A 387 0.35 -9.13 37.53
C ASP A 387 1.45 -8.06 37.58
N LEU A 388 1.69 -7.37 36.46
CA LEU A 388 2.61 -6.24 36.40
C LEU A 388 2.12 -5.07 37.24
N TYR A 389 0.82 -4.72 37.14
CA TYR A 389 0.21 -3.69 37.97
C TYR A 389 0.34 -3.99 39.47
N ASP A 390 0.06 -5.22 39.89
CA ASP A 390 0.19 -5.63 41.29
C ASP A 390 1.64 -5.61 41.77
N CYS A 391 2.59 -5.99 40.91
CA CYS A 391 4.02 -5.89 41.20
C CYS A 391 4.46 -4.43 41.39
N LEU A 392 3.99 -3.52 40.52
CA LEU A 392 4.28 -2.09 40.60
C LEU A 392 3.66 -1.44 41.85
N ARG A 393 2.43 -1.82 42.21
CA ARG A 393 1.76 -1.32 43.42
C ARG A 393 2.49 -1.69 44.72
N LYS A 394 3.23 -2.80 44.73
CA LYS A 394 4.05 -3.24 45.87
C LYS A 394 5.37 -2.48 46.03
N GLN A 395 5.79 -1.72 45.01
CA GLN A 395 7.02 -0.93 45.08
C GLN A 395 6.78 0.35 45.90
N GLU A 396 7.77 0.79 46.67
CA GLU A 396 7.66 1.98 47.53
C GLU A 396 7.87 3.29 46.76
N GLU A 397 8.55 3.24 45.62
CA GLU A 397 8.91 4.43 44.85
C GLU A 397 7.71 5.10 44.18
N VAL A 398 7.70 6.45 44.17
CA VAL A 398 6.62 7.26 43.57
C VAL A 398 6.46 6.99 42.07
N GLN A 399 7.57 6.73 41.38
CA GLN A 399 7.65 6.41 39.96
C GLN A 399 6.87 5.13 39.65
N ALA A 400 7.01 4.09 40.49
CA ALA A 400 6.26 2.85 40.35
C ALA A 400 4.75 3.06 40.55
N GLN A 401 4.38 3.88 41.54
CA GLN A 401 2.98 4.22 41.80
C GLN A 401 2.37 5.03 40.65
N ARG A 402 3.15 5.90 39.99
CA ARG A 402 2.74 6.66 38.81
C ARG A 402 2.43 5.74 37.63
N ILE A 403 3.32 4.79 37.33
CA ILE A 403 3.10 3.80 36.27
C ILE A 403 1.87 2.94 36.60
N ALA A 404 1.75 2.44 37.84
CA ALA A 404 0.61 1.64 38.26
C ALA A 404 -0.72 2.40 38.10
N THR A 405 -0.76 3.67 38.49
CA THR A 405 -1.96 4.52 38.34
C THR A 405 -2.33 4.72 36.87
N ALA A 406 -1.34 4.86 35.98
CA ALA A 406 -1.59 4.95 34.54
C ALA A 406 -2.13 3.64 33.95
N LEU A 407 -1.63 2.49 34.43
CA LEU A 407 -2.11 1.16 34.02
C LEU A 407 -3.50 0.82 34.56
N GLU A 408 -3.96 1.46 35.64
CA GLU A 408 -5.18 1.09 36.35
C GLU A 408 -6.43 1.04 35.46
N ILE A 409 -6.57 1.99 34.52
CA ILE A 409 -7.72 2.01 33.58
C ILE A 409 -7.71 0.83 32.59
N TYR A 410 -6.54 0.27 32.28
CA TYR A 410 -6.34 -0.86 31.38
C TYR A 410 -6.31 -2.22 32.11
N VAL A 411 -6.31 -2.22 33.44
CA VAL A 411 -6.27 -3.45 34.25
C VAL A 411 -7.61 -3.66 34.95
N ASN A 412 -8.06 -2.66 35.70
CA ASN A 412 -9.27 -2.69 36.53
C ASN A 412 -10.38 -1.76 36.02
N GLY A 413 -10.06 -0.89 35.06
CA GLY A 413 -10.98 0.09 34.51
C GLY A 413 -11.74 -0.37 33.26
N SER A 414 -12.25 0.62 32.52
CA SER A 414 -13.10 0.42 31.34
C SER A 414 -12.35 0.00 30.07
N LEU A 415 -11.02 0.02 30.07
CA LEU A 415 -10.18 -0.26 28.90
C LEU A 415 -9.39 -1.57 29.05
N ASN A 416 -9.92 -2.53 29.81
CA ASN A 416 -9.24 -3.75 30.22
C ASN A 416 -9.13 -4.86 29.17
N VAL A 417 -9.36 -4.54 27.89
CA VAL A 417 -9.36 -5.48 26.75
C VAL A 417 -8.09 -6.33 26.66
N PHE A 418 -6.96 -5.78 27.12
CA PHE A 418 -5.65 -6.42 27.05
C PHE A 418 -5.19 -7.05 28.37
N ASN A 419 -6.04 -7.10 29.40
CA ASN A 419 -5.72 -7.71 30.70
C ASN A 419 -6.35 -9.10 30.86
N HIS A 420 -6.12 -9.95 29.87
CA HIS A 420 -6.64 -11.32 29.82
C HIS A 420 -5.59 -12.24 29.20
N HIS A 421 -5.66 -13.53 29.52
CA HIS A 421 -4.85 -14.52 28.81
C HIS A 421 -5.31 -14.64 27.35
N THR A 422 -4.37 -14.87 26.44
CA THR A 422 -4.68 -15.11 25.04
C THR A 422 -5.54 -16.37 24.91
N ASN A 423 -6.69 -16.26 24.25
CA ASN A 423 -7.62 -17.36 24.04
C ASN A 423 -7.91 -17.66 22.56
N VAL A 424 -7.23 -16.96 21.66
CA VAL A 424 -7.34 -17.15 20.22
C VAL A 424 -6.24 -18.08 19.73
N GLU A 425 -6.60 -19.07 18.91
CA GLU A 425 -5.61 -19.88 18.21
C GLU A 425 -4.98 -19.03 17.10
N LEU A 426 -3.65 -18.96 17.00
CA LEU A 426 -2.98 -18.14 15.98
C LEU A 426 -2.46 -18.97 14.79
N ASN A 427 -2.81 -20.26 14.72
CA ASN A 427 -2.15 -21.24 13.85
C ASN A 427 -2.58 -21.23 12.38
N ASN A 428 -3.63 -20.47 12.04
CA ASN A 428 -4.06 -20.34 10.66
C ASN A 428 -2.95 -19.70 9.82
N ARG A 429 -2.83 -20.13 8.56
CA ARG A 429 -1.85 -19.58 7.61
C ARG A 429 -2.10 -18.11 7.34
N ILE A 430 -3.36 -17.67 7.31
CA ILE A 430 -3.74 -16.27 7.11
C ILE A 430 -4.59 -15.78 8.28
N VAL A 431 -4.06 -14.79 9.00
CA VAL A 431 -4.66 -14.22 10.20
C VAL A 431 -4.82 -12.71 10.02
N CYS A 432 -6.00 -12.19 10.36
CA CYS A 432 -6.31 -10.77 10.35
C CYS A 432 -6.69 -10.32 11.75
N PHE A 433 -5.95 -9.36 12.29
CA PHE A 433 -6.30 -8.69 13.54
C PHE A 433 -7.14 -7.46 13.22
N ASP A 434 -8.45 -7.61 13.35
CA ASP A 434 -9.41 -6.53 13.20
C ASP A 434 -9.49 -5.75 14.51
N ILE A 435 -8.98 -4.52 14.48
CA ILE A 435 -8.95 -3.62 15.63
C ILE A 435 -9.78 -2.36 15.38
N LYS A 436 -10.70 -2.41 14.40
CA LYS A 436 -11.53 -1.29 13.99
C LYS A 436 -12.32 -0.70 15.15
N ASP A 437 -12.96 -1.57 15.93
CA ASP A 437 -13.83 -1.21 17.06
C ASP A 437 -13.05 -0.81 18.33
N LEU A 438 -11.71 -0.73 18.27
CA LEU A 438 -10.93 -0.08 19.31
C LEU A 438 -11.07 1.44 19.21
N GLY A 439 -11.40 2.08 20.34
CA GLY A 439 -11.35 3.53 20.45
C GLY A 439 -9.97 4.09 20.13
N LYS A 440 -9.89 5.37 19.76
CA LYS A 440 -8.67 6.04 19.28
C LYS A 440 -7.43 5.82 20.16
N GLN A 441 -7.61 5.78 21.48
CA GLN A 441 -6.54 5.55 22.46
C GLN A 441 -6.05 4.08 22.44
N LEU A 442 -6.99 3.12 22.36
CA LEU A 442 -6.66 1.69 22.31
C LEU A 442 -6.14 1.25 20.95
N LYS A 443 -6.51 1.92 19.85
CA LYS A 443 -6.11 1.53 18.49
C LYS A 443 -4.59 1.48 18.34
N LYS A 444 -3.86 2.49 18.84
CA LYS A 444 -2.38 2.49 18.84
C LYS A 444 -1.79 1.36 19.66
N LEU A 445 -2.33 1.12 20.86
CA LEU A 445 -1.90 0.03 21.73
C LEU A 445 -2.15 -1.33 21.05
N GLY A 446 -3.32 -1.51 20.45
CA GLY A 446 -3.69 -2.72 19.70
C GLY A 446 -2.74 -2.97 18.55
N MET A 447 -2.40 -1.95 17.75
CA MET A 447 -1.41 -2.08 16.68
C MET A 447 -0.05 -2.52 17.21
N LEU A 448 0.43 -1.94 18.33
CA LEU A 448 1.70 -2.29 18.95
C LEU A 448 1.70 -3.75 19.45
N ILE A 449 0.62 -4.15 20.13
CA ILE A 449 0.42 -5.52 20.63
C ILE A 449 0.38 -6.52 19.48
N VAL A 450 -0.30 -6.19 18.38
CA VAL A 450 -0.31 -7.01 17.17
C VAL A 450 1.10 -7.17 16.59
N GLN A 451 1.94 -6.13 16.57
CA GLN A 451 3.33 -6.25 16.11
C GLN A 451 4.12 -7.27 16.95
N ASP A 452 3.97 -7.26 18.28
CA ASP A 452 4.61 -8.23 19.17
C ASP A 452 4.07 -9.66 18.94
N GLN A 453 2.77 -9.83 18.71
CA GLN A 453 2.23 -11.15 18.35
C GLN A 453 2.73 -11.66 16.99
N VAL A 454 2.94 -10.76 16.02
CA VAL A 454 3.55 -11.15 14.75
C VAL A 454 5.00 -11.57 14.96
N TRP A 455 5.74 -10.89 15.84
CA TRP A 455 7.09 -11.30 16.20
C TRP A 455 7.12 -12.73 16.77
N ASN A 456 6.13 -13.11 17.58
CA ASN A 456 5.96 -14.48 18.08
C ASN A 456 5.77 -15.49 16.97
N ARG A 457 4.97 -15.15 15.96
CA ARG A 457 4.78 -16.00 14.78
C ARG A 457 6.07 -16.12 13.98
N VAL A 458 6.83 -15.04 13.81
CA VAL A 458 8.09 -15.02 13.07
C VAL A 458 9.13 -15.94 13.73
N THR A 459 9.27 -15.89 15.05
CA THR A 459 10.24 -16.72 15.79
C THR A 459 9.92 -18.21 15.67
N VAL A 460 8.65 -18.59 15.82
CA VAL A 460 8.18 -19.98 15.59
C VAL A 460 8.43 -20.43 14.15
N ASN A 461 8.07 -19.58 13.17
CA ASN A 461 8.21 -19.91 11.76
C ASN A 461 9.66 -19.99 11.30
N ARG A 462 10.57 -19.25 11.95
CA ARG A 462 12.01 -19.36 11.68
C ARG A 462 12.51 -20.78 11.91
N VAL A 463 12.10 -21.41 13.01
CA VAL A 463 12.45 -22.81 13.33
C VAL A 463 11.86 -23.77 12.29
N ALA A 464 10.66 -23.46 11.79
CA ALA A 464 10.00 -24.22 10.73
C ALA A 464 10.50 -23.89 9.29
N HIS A 465 11.53 -23.04 9.15
CA HIS A 465 12.03 -22.55 7.85
C HIS A 465 10.95 -21.94 6.94
N LYS A 466 9.96 -21.28 7.56
CA LYS A 466 8.83 -20.66 6.89
C LYS A 466 8.92 -19.14 7.02
N SER A 467 8.62 -18.40 5.95
CA SER A 467 8.56 -16.95 6.02
C SER A 467 7.20 -16.47 6.52
N THR A 468 7.19 -15.33 7.23
CA THR A 468 5.98 -14.69 7.73
C THR A 468 5.85 -13.31 7.10
N ARG A 469 4.76 -13.06 6.38
CA ARG A 469 4.44 -11.75 5.82
C ARG A 469 3.55 -11.00 6.77
N TYR A 470 3.88 -9.74 7.01
CA TYR A 470 3.09 -8.88 7.88
C TYR A 470 2.68 -7.62 7.15
N TYR A 471 1.38 -7.43 6.97
CA TYR A 471 0.81 -6.23 6.35
C TYR A 471 0.25 -5.34 7.45
N ILE A 472 0.75 -4.11 7.54
CA ILE A 472 0.36 -3.16 8.57
C ILE A 472 -0.37 -2.01 7.88
N ASP A 473 -1.70 -1.98 7.97
CA ASP A 473 -2.45 -0.84 7.46
C ASP A 473 -2.33 0.37 8.39
N GLU A 474 -2.42 1.56 7.80
CA GLU A 474 -2.26 2.84 8.48
C GLU A 474 -0.98 2.89 9.35
N PHE A 475 0.12 2.35 8.83
CA PHE A 475 1.38 2.12 9.56
C PHE A 475 1.93 3.40 10.23
N HIS A 476 1.68 4.58 9.66
CA HIS A 476 2.11 5.85 10.22
C HIS A 476 1.54 6.15 11.61
N LEU A 477 0.47 5.49 12.04
CA LEU A 477 -0.09 5.63 13.40
C LEU A 477 0.91 5.22 14.49
N LEU A 478 1.82 4.28 14.18
CA LEU A 478 2.85 3.78 15.09
C LEU A 478 4.11 4.65 15.13
N LEU A 479 4.21 5.65 14.26
CA LEU A 479 5.42 6.43 14.04
C LEU A 479 5.33 7.85 14.63
N LYS A 480 4.23 8.15 15.33
CA LYS A 480 3.99 9.48 15.91
C LYS A 480 4.77 9.71 17.21
N GLU A 481 4.96 8.66 18.00
CA GLU A 481 5.67 8.68 19.28
C GLU A 481 7.07 8.07 19.14
N GLU A 482 8.07 8.64 19.83
CA GLU A 482 9.48 8.29 19.66
C GLU A 482 9.80 6.83 20.03
N GLN A 483 9.39 6.34 21.20
CA GLN A 483 9.66 4.93 21.57
C GLN A 483 8.86 3.95 20.70
N THR A 484 7.61 4.25 20.36
CA THR A 484 6.79 3.39 19.49
C THR A 484 7.39 3.28 18.09
N ALA A 485 7.93 4.39 17.57
CA ALA A 485 8.69 4.41 16.34
C ALA A 485 9.98 3.60 16.47
N ALA A 486 10.74 3.78 17.57
CA ALA A 486 11.97 3.04 17.82
C ALA A 486 11.75 1.53 17.88
N TYR A 487 10.72 1.06 18.59
CA TYR A 487 10.32 -0.34 18.64
C TYR A 487 9.92 -0.86 17.26
N SER A 488 9.12 -0.10 16.51
CA SER A 488 8.74 -0.46 15.13
C SER A 488 9.96 -0.60 14.21
N VAL A 489 10.94 0.30 14.33
CA VAL A 489 12.21 0.25 13.58
C VAL A 489 13.03 -0.99 13.96
N GLU A 490 13.08 -1.32 15.25
CA GLU A 490 13.80 -2.50 15.73
C GLU A 490 13.15 -3.79 15.22
N ILE A 491 11.83 -3.90 15.32
CA ILE A 491 11.04 -4.99 14.71
C ILE A 491 11.36 -5.10 13.23
N TRP A 492 11.37 -3.98 12.49
CA TRP A 492 11.66 -3.96 11.06
C TRP A 492 13.03 -4.57 10.74
N LYS A 493 14.06 -4.19 11.52
CA LYS A 493 15.43 -4.70 11.38
C LYS A 493 15.55 -6.18 11.75
N ARG A 494 14.81 -6.64 12.76
CA ARG A 494 14.83 -8.04 13.21
C ARG A 494 14.12 -8.95 12.22
N PHE A 495 12.93 -8.58 11.73
CA PHE A 495 12.17 -9.35 10.75
C PHE A 495 13.03 -9.77 9.55
N ARG A 496 13.84 -8.84 9.04
CA ARG A 496 14.81 -9.09 7.95
C ARG A 496 15.70 -10.32 8.20
N LYS A 497 16.20 -10.52 9.42
CA LYS A 497 17.11 -11.62 9.76
C LYS A 497 16.37 -12.94 10.07
N TRP A 498 15.11 -12.85 10.49
CA TRP A 498 14.35 -13.97 11.05
C TRP A 498 13.33 -14.58 10.07
N GLY A 499 13.28 -14.09 8.83
CA GLY A 499 12.31 -14.56 7.82
C GLY A 499 10.95 -13.86 7.88
N GLY A 500 10.87 -12.75 8.63
CA GLY A 500 9.75 -11.83 8.60
C GLY A 500 9.84 -10.88 7.39
N ILE A 501 8.70 -10.58 6.77
CA ILE A 501 8.57 -9.70 5.62
C ILE A 501 7.46 -8.67 5.93
N PRO A 502 7.77 -7.62 6.70
CA PRO A 502 6.82 -6.57 7.03
C PRO A 502 6.59 -5.66 5.81
N THR A 503 5.37 -5.18 5.68
CA THR A 503 4.91 -4.29 4.63
C THR A 503 4.03 -3.21 5.24
N GLY A 504 4.55 -1.98 5.28
CA GLY A 504 3.84 -0.84 5.83
C GLY A 504 2.98 -0.19 4.76
N ILE A 505 1.71 0.01 5.03
CA ILE A 505 0.77 0.63 4.10
C ILE A 505 0.44 2.00 4.67
N THR A 506 0.71 3.07 3.92
CA THR A 506 0.47 4.43 4.40
C THR A 506 0.23 5.43 3.28
N GLN A 507 -0.50 6.49 3.63
CA GLN A 507 -0.81 7.64 2.77
C GLN A 507 0.03 8.86 3.12
N ASN A 508 0.49 8.96 4.37
CA ASN A 508 1.21 10.13 4.88
C ASN A 508 2.72 9.87 4.89
N ILE A 509 3.38 10.35 3.85
CA ILE A 509 4.83 10.23 3.68
C ILE A 509 5.59 11.21 4.58
N LYS A 510 5.00 12.36 4.91
CA LYS A 510 5.64 13.37 5.77
C LYS A 510 5.82 12.84 7.18
N ASP A 511 4.81 12.18 7.73
CA ASP A 511 4.91 11.52 9.04
C ASP A 511 6.00 10.43 9.03
N LEU A 512 6.07 9.66 7.93
CA LEU A 512 7.08 8.62 7.74
C LEU A 512 8.50 9.19 7.55
N LEU A 513 8.65 10.47 7.20
CA LEU A 513 9.94 11.15 7.00
C LEU A 513 10.22 12.23 8.06
N ALA A 514 9.39 12.32 9.11
CA ALA A 514 9.46 13.37 10.11
C ALA A 514 10.66 13.23 11.06
N SER A 515 11.17 12.01 11.27
CA SER A 515 12.30 11.72 12.15
C SER A 515 13.37 10.88 11.43
N ARG A 516 14.63 11.03 11.88
CA ARG A 516 15.77 10.25 11.36
C ARG A 516 15.66 8.77 11.70
N GLU A 517 15.04 8.46 12.84
CA GLU A 517 14.79 7.09 13.29
C GLU A 517 13.84 6.39 12.33
N ILE A 518 12.80 7.09 11.88
CA ILE A 518 11.77 6.59 10.95
C ILE A 518 12.30 6.51 9.51
N GLU A 519 13.19 7.42 9.10
CA GLU A 519 13.90 7.35 7.81
C GLU A 519 14.63 5.99 7.63
N ASN A 520 15.09 5.37 8.73
CA ASN A 520 15.68 4.04 8.68
C ASN A 520 14.71 2.96 8.19
N ILE A 521 13.38 3.09 8.37
CA ILE A 521 12.42 2.11 7.83
C ILE A 521 12.45 2.14 6.30
N PHE A 522 12.54 3.34 5.71
CA PHE A 522 12.69 3.52 4.28
C PHE A 522 14.01 2.92 3.77
N GLU A 523 15.13 3.21 4.43
CA GLU A 523 16.44 2.64 4.06
C GLU A 523 16.48 1.11 4.22
N ASN A 524 15.66 0.57 5.13
CA ASN A 524 15.51 -0.86 5.36
C ASN A 524 14.25 -1.43 4.66
N SER A 525 13.87 -0.87 3.52
CA SER A 525 12.79 -1.39 2.67
C SER A 525 13.24 -1.37 1.21
N ASP A 526 13.80 -2.48 0.72
CA ASP A 526 14.25 -2.57 -0.69
C ASP A 526 13.06 -2.76 -1.66
N PHE A 527 11.84 -2.98 -1.14
CA PHE A 527 10.63 -3.06 -1.95
C PHE A 527 9.70 -1.89 -1.67
N ILE A 528 9.40 -1.07 -2.68
CA ILE A 528 8.39 0.00 -2.56
C ILE A 528 7.41 -0.12 -3.72
N TYR A 529 6.13 -0.22 -3.39
CA TYR A 529 5.03 -0.16 -4.34
C TYR A 529 4.38 1.22 -4.23
N MET A 530 4.74 2.11 -5.15
CA MET A 530 4.36 3.52 -5.10
C MET A 530 3.27 3.81 -6.13
N LEU A 531 2.06 4.03 -5.65
CA LEU A 531 0.93 4.54 -6.42
C LEU A 531 1.04 6.08 -6.56
N ASN A 532 0.02 6.70 -7.15
CA ASN A 532 -0.04 8.17 -7.28
C ASN A 532 0.22 8.87 -5.94
N GLN A 533 0.99 9.94 -5.98
CA GLN A 533 1.41 10.72 -4.81
C GLN A 533 1.07 12.20 -4.97
N ALA A 534 0.89 12.87 -3.83
CA ALA A 534 0.77 14.32 -3.76
C ALA A 534 1.98 15.06 -4.36
N ALA A 535 1.78 16.24 -4.95
CA ALA A 535 2.88 16.99 -5.58
C ALA A 535 4.04 17.31 -4.61
N GLY A 536 3.74 17.71 -3.37
CA GLY A 536 4.74 17.92 -2.33
C GLY A 536 5.47 16.64 -1.94
N ASP A 537 4.74 15.56 -1.69
CA ASP A 537 5.31 14.28 -1.26
C ASP A 537 6.12 13.61 -2.39
N ARG A 538 5.69 13.77 -3.64
CA ARG A 538 6.43 13.33 -4.85
C ARG A 538 7.83 13.92 -4.90
N GLN A 539 7.99 15.21 -4.62
CA GLN A 539 9.31 15.85 -4.68
C GLN A 539 10.23 15.32 -3.58
N ILE A 540 9.68 15.09 -2.39
CA ILE A 540 10.42 14.51 -1.26
C ILE A 540 10.87 13.09 -1.60
N LEU A 541 9.94 12.24 -2.08
CA LEU A 541 10.24 10.87 -2.49
C LEU A 541 11.18 10.80 -3.69
N ALA A 542 11.02 11.69 -4.67
CA ALA A 542 11.90 11.74 -5.84
C ALA A 542 13.35 12.00 -5.45
N LYS A 543 13.56 12.89 -4.48
CA LYS A 543 14.88 13.18 -3.95
C LYS A 543 15.45 12.00 -3.15
N GLN A 544 14.65 11.43 -2.24
CA GLN A 544 15.10 10.34 -1.37
C GLN A 544 15.35 9.03 -2.12
N LEU A 545 14.49 8.69 -3.07
CA LEU A 545 14.56 7.44 -3.85
C LEU A 545 15.31 7.60 -5.18
N ASN A 546 15.93 8.76 -5.43
CA ASN A 546 16.66 9.08 -6.65
C ASN A 546 15.84 8.83 -7.94
N ILE A 547 14.58 9.22 -7.93
CA ILE A 547 13.65 9.03 -9.05
C ILE A 547 13.97 10.07 -10.14
N SER A 548 14.18 9.61 -11.38
CA SER A 548 14.36 10.52 -12.50
C SER A 548 13.06 11.27 -12.84
N PRO A 549 13.12 12.48 -13.43
CA PRO A 549 11.92 13.21 -13.86
C PRO A 549 11.01 12.41 -14.80
N HIS A 550 11.59 11.55 -15.63
CA HIS A 550 10.85 10.65 -16.52
C HIS A 550 10.14 9.51 -15.76
N GLN A 551 10.75 8.94 -14.71
CA GLN A 551 10.06 7.95 -13.88
C GLN A 551 8.96 8.62 -13.05
N LEU A 552 9.21 9.84 -12.55
CA LEU A 552 8.26 10.60 -11.75
C LEU A 552 6.96 10.91 -12.51
N SER A 553 7.00 11.02 -13.85
CA SER A 553 5.79 11.22 -14.65
C SER A 553 4.82 10.04 -14.60
N TYR A 554 5.29 8.81 -14.30
CA TYR A 554 4.43 7.62 -14.16
C TYR A 554 3.66 7.55 -12.84
N VAL A 555 3.97 8.44 -11.91
CA VAL A 555 3.23 8.63 -10.65
C VAL A 555 2.67 10.04 -10.56
N THR A 556 2.62 10.75 -11.69
CA THR A 556 2.04 12.08 -11.81
C THR A 556 0.77 11.98 -12.63
N ASN A 557 -0.39 12.15 -11.99
CA ASN A 557 -1.70 12.01 -12.63
C ASN A 557 -1.88 10.62 -13.29
N SER A 558 -1.31 9.58 -12.67
CA SER A 558 -1.40 8.20 -13.14
C SER A 558 -2.74 7.58 -12.76
N GLY A 559 -3.26 6.70 -13.61
CA GLY A 559 -4.55 6.02 -13.36
C GLY A 559 -4.48 5.00 -12.22
N GLU A 560 -5.65 4.53 -11.74
CA GLU A 560 -5.71 3.42 -10.77
C GLU A 560 -4.90 2.20 -11.23
N GLY A 561 -4.13 1.64 -10.30
CA GLY A 561 -3.27 0.49 -10.59
C GLY A 561 -2.04 0.84 -11.42
N GLU A 562 -1.74 2.12 -11.65
CA GLU A 562 -0.48 2.57 -12.27
C GLU A 562 0.44 3.23 -11.24
N GLY A 563 1.75 3.09 -11.42
CA GLY A 563 2.72 3.68 -10.50
C GLY A 563 4.16 3.23 -10.76
N LEU A 564 5.00 3.29 -9.72
CA LEU A 564 6.38 2.82 -9.73
C LEU A 564 6.60 1.68 -8.73
N ILE A 565 7.31 0.64 -9.15
CA ILE A 565 7.84 -0.41 -8.28
C ILE A 565 9.34 -0.20 -8.12
N PHE A 566 9.79 -0.17 -6.88
CA PHE A 566 11.18 -0.21 -6.49
C PHE A 566 11.49 -1.63 -6.04
N TYR A 567 12.50 -2.22 -6.66
CA TYR A 567 13.01 -3.55 -6.32
C TYR A 567 14.53 -3.46 -6.21
N GLY A 568 15.01 -3.20 -4.99
CA GLY A 568 16.39 -2.81 -4.73
C GLY A 568 16.72 -1.53 -5.50
N ASN A 569 17.68 -1.61 -6.42
CA ASN A 569 18.12 -0.47 -7.23
C ASN A 569 17.33 -0.33 -8.54
N VAL A 570 16.38 -1.22 -8.81
CA VAL A 570 15.60 -1.25 -10.06
C VAL A 570 14.29 -0.51 -9.83
N ILE A 571 13.97 0.44 -10.71
CA ILE A 571 12.74 1.23 -10.65
C ILE A 571 11.97 1.00 -11.95
N ILE A 572 10.82 0.33 -11.86
CA ILE A 572 9.98 0.00 -13.01
C ILE A 572 8.62 0.68 -12.90
N PRO A 573 8.19 1.44 -13.92
CA PRO A 573 6.81 1.87 -14.01
C PRO A 573 5.90 0.70 -14.36
N PHE A 574 4.78 0.58 -13.66
CA PHE A 574 3.83 -0.51 -13.85
C PHE A 574 2.44 -0.01 -14.19
N LYS A 575 1.68 -0.90 -14.83
CA LYS A 575 0.24 -0.80 -15.06
C LYS A 575 -0.38 -2.12 -14.68
N ASP A 576 -1.26 -2.10 -13.68
CA ASP A 576 -2.04 -3.25 -13.28
C ASP A 576 -3.52 -3.00 -13.53
N ARG A 577 -4.02 -3.60 -14.61
CA ARG A 577 -5.45 -3.62 -14.93
C ARG A 577 -6.01 -4.95 -14.45
N PHE A 578 -6.49 -4.97 -13.21
CA PHE A 578 -7.09 -6.17 -12.66
C PHE A 578 -8.40 -6.49 -13.39
N ASN A 579 -8.66 -7.76 -13.69
CA ASN A 579 -9.87 -8.14 -14.40
C ASN A 579 -11.09 -8.09 -13.46
N HIS A 580 -12.01 -7.16 -13.74
CA HIS A 580 -13.20 -6.95 -12.93
C HIS A 580 -14.18 -8.13 -12.98
N ASN A 581 -14.00 -9.09 -13.89
CA ASN A 581 -14.87 -10.27 -14.01
C ASN A 581 -14.46 -11.43 -13.06
N LEU A 582 -13.41 -11.29 -12.26
CA LEU A 582 -12.98 -12.35 -11.36
C LEU A 582 -13.68 -12.26 -10.01
N ARG A 583 -14.04 -13.41 -9.42
CA ARG A 583 -14.50 -13.46 -8.01
C ARG A 583 -13.48 -12.87 -7.04
N LEU A 584 -12.18 -13.00 -7.35
CA LEU A 584 -11.14 -12.39 -6.53
C LEU A 584 -11.25 -10.86 -6.55
N TYR A 585 -11.63 -10.26 -7.70
CA TYR A 585 -11.87 -8.82 -7.76
C TYR A 585 -13.02 -8.39 -6.87
N SER A 586 -14.12 -9.15 -6.84
CA SER A 586 -15.26 -8.84 -5.95
C SER A 586 -14.86 -8.86 -4.47
N LEU A 587 -13.93 -9.73 -4.07
CA LEU A 587 -13.49 -9.81 -2.68
C LEU A 587 -12.49 -8.72 -2.28
N MET A 588 -11.79 -8.14 -3.26
CA MET A 588 -10.77 -7.12 -3.03
C MET A 588 -11.30 -5.70 -3.26
N THR A 589 -12.26 -5.56 -4.17
CA THR A 589 -12.92 -4.30 -4.46
C THR A 589 -13.79 -3.91 -3.28
N THR A 590 -13.73 -2.65 -2.91
CA THR A 590 -14.71 -2.01 -2.03
C THR A 590 -15.82 -1.36 -2.84
N ARG A 591 -15.79 -1.48 -4.19
CA ARG A 591 -16.79 -0.96 -5.14
C ARG A 591 -17.96 -1.92 -5.28
N PRO A 592 -19.15 -1.58 -4.79
CA PRO A 592 -20.21 -2.58 -4.75
C PRO A 592 -21.01 -2.73 -6.05
N SER A 593 -20.93 -1.77 -6.99
CA SER A 593 -21.43 -1.96 -8.36
C SER A 593 -20.76 -3.12 -9.09
N ASP A 594 -19.54 -3.48 -8.67
CA ASP A 594 -18.85 -4.68 -9.14
C ASP A 594 -19.22 -5.94 -8.33
N LEU A 595 -19.60 -5.80 -7.07
CA LEU A 595 -20.14 -6.90 -6.24
C LEU A 595 -21.48 -7.41 -6.78
N GLU A 596 -22.37 -6.52 -7.22
CA GLU A 596 -23.69 -6.88 -7.78
C GLU A 596 -23.58 -7.64 -9.12
N LYS A 597 -22.66 -7.22 -10.01
CA LYS A 597 -22.37 -7.93 -11.27
C LYS A 597 -21.89 -9.35 -11.08
N HIS A 598 -21.29 -9.65 -9.91
CA HIS A 598 -20.84 -10.99 -9.54
C HIS A 598 -21.90 -11.80 -8.79
N ALA A 599 -22.72 -11.16 -7.96
CA ALA A 599 -23.85 -11.81 -7.29
C ALA A 599 -24.87 -12.38 -8.31
N GLY A 600 -25.09 -11.71 -9.44
CA GLY A 600 -25.97 -12.19 -10.51
C GLY A 600 -25.43 -13.34 -11.38
N LYS A 601 -24.15 -13.73 -11.24
CA LYS A 601 -23.51 -14.81 -12.01
C LYS A 601 -23.30 -16.10 -11.20
N GLY A 602 -23.73 -16.11 -9.94
CA GLY A 602 -23.59 -17.24 -9.00
C GLY A 602 -24.91 -17.90 -8.63
N ALA A 603 -25.85 -18.04 -9.59
CA ALA A 603 -27.05 -18.86 -9.45
C ALA A 603 -27.01 -20.04 -10.43
#